data_AF-A0A1T2KZZ1-F1
#
_entry.id   AF-A0A1T2KZZ1-F1
#
_cell.length_a   1.000
_cell.length_b   1.000
_cell.length_c   1.000
_cell.angle_alpha   90.00
_cell.angle_beta   90.00
_cell.angle_gamma   90.00
#
_symmetry.space_group_name_H-M   'P 1'
#
loop_
_entity.id
_entity.type
_entity.pdbx_description
1 polymer ?
#
loop_
_entity_poly.entity_id
_entity_poly.type
_entity_poly.pdbx_seq_one_letter_code
_entity_poly.pdbx_strand_id
1 'polypeptide(L)'
;MKIDSLTIFEQGSYTELSTGSYAYLKPRVLFEELLEPIDYELQFFLFNGQCHLTTVLYRPFHHKSLSFRLYDADWNRMEPGEPKSLPIHNTDAGETPCPPDEIFEKLRELCRDIGHVRVDFYVTNGVFYFSEFTFTHAGGKTPGLIGKYDAELGRFWSA
;
A
#
# COMPACT_ATOMS: atom_id res chain seq x y z
N MET A 1 2.01 -13.17 -4.82
CA MET A 1 2.46 -14.44 -4.21
C MET A 1 1.53 -15.60 -4.61
N LYS A 2 2.07 -16.70 -5.16
CA LYS A 2 1.42 -18.03 -5.07
C LYS A 2 1.88 -18.64 -3.74
N ILE A 3 0.96 -19.14 -2.92
CA ILE A 3 1.19 -19.45 -1.49
C ILE A 3 2.09 -20.69 -1.27
N ASP A 4 2.43 -21.43 -2.32
CA ASP A 4 2.97 -22.80 -2.19
C ASP A 4 4.50 -22.92 -2.01
N SER A 5 5.28 -21.82 -1.97
CA SER A 5 6.75 -21.87 -1.90
C SER A 5 7.39 -21.03 -0.77
N LEU A 6 6.66 -20.83 0.33
CA LEU A 6 7.13 -19.98 1.43
C LEU A 6 8.17 -20.69 2.32
N THR A 7 9.36 -20.10 2.46
CA THR A 7 10.34 -20.51 3.49
C THR A 7 10.50 -19.39 4.53
N ILE A 8 10.15 -19.69 5.78
CA ILE A 8 10.24 -18.74 6.91
C ILE A 8 11.42 -19.15 7.80
N PHE A 9 12.32 -18.21 8.08
CA PHE A 9 13.41 -18.41 9.05
C PHE A 9 13.21 -17.53 10.29
N GLU A 10 13.58 -18.06 11.46
CA GLU A 10 13.63 -17.31 12.71
C GLU A 10 15.05 -16.82 12.97
N GLN A 11 15.24 -15.50 13.13
CA GLN A 11 16.46 -14.92 13.70
C GLN A 11 16.14 -13.84 14.72
N GLY A 12 17.08 -13.65 15.64
CA GLY A 12 16.94 -12.93 16.90
C GLY A 12 16.77 -11.41 16.83
N SER A 13 16.80 -10.83 18.03
CA SER A 13 16.23 -9.56 18.48
C SER A 13 16.65 -8.29 17.72
N TYR A 14 15.64 -7.52 17.29
CA TYR A 14 15.71 -6.06 17.17
C TYR A 14 14.74 -5.45 18.19
N THR A 15 15.24 -4.55 19.03
CA THR A 15 14.42 -3.79 19.99
C THR A 15 13.74 -2.61 19.31
N GLU A 16 12.44 -2.49 19.57
CA GLU A 16 11.55 -1.35 19.31
C GLU A 16 11.16 -1.08 17.84
N LEU A 17 10.25 -1.90 17.31
CA LEU A 17 9.34 -1.42 16.27
C LEU A 17 8.40 -0.39 16.91
N SER A 18 8.44 0.86 16.42
CA SER A 18 7.65 1.99 16.93
C SER A 18 6.13 1.87 16.74
N THR A 19 5.66 0.70 16.33
CA THR A 19 4.28 0.37 16.02
C THR A 19 3.78 -0.62 17.06
N GLY A 20 2.89 -0.18 17.96
CA GLY A 20 2.32 -1.03 19.02
C GLY A 20 1.73 -2.35 18.51
N SER A 21 1.28 -2.38 17.25
CA SER A 21 0.75 -3.57 16.56
C SER A 21 1.76 -4.70 16.35
N TYR A 22 3.07 -4.42 16.34
CA TYR A 22 4.11 -5.43 16.10
C TYR A 22 5.05 -5.62 17.31
N ALA A 23 4.87 -4.85 18.38
CA ALA A 23 5.77 -4.82 19.54
C ALA A 23 5.94 -6.18 20.24
N TYR A 24 4.93 -7.06 20.15
CA TYR A 24 4.92 -8.38 20.81
C TYR A 24 5.23 -9.53 19.86
N LEU A 25 5.50 -9.27 18.59
CA LEU A 25 5.79 -10.31 17.60
C LEU A 25 7.28 -10.65 17.62
N LYS A 26 7.60 -11.94 17.59
CA LYS A 26 8.97 -12.41 17.39
C LYS A 26 9.39 -12.06 15.95
N PRO A 27 10.52 -11.35 15.73
CA PRO A 27 11.01 -11.07 14.39
C PRO A 27 11.24 -12.35 13.58
N ARG A 28 10.87 -12.31 12.29
CA ARG A 28 11.05 -13.39 11.32
C ARG A 28 11.47 -12.78 9.98
N VAL A 29 12.17 -13.56 9.16
CA VAL A 29 12.52 -13.17 7.79
C VAL A 29 11.76 -14.07 6.81
N LEU A 30 11.13 -13.43 5.82
CA LEU A 30 10.42 -14.05 4.73
C LEU A 30 11.24 -13.92 3.44
N PHE A 31 11.39 -15.02 2.70
CA PHE A 31 11.97 -14.99 1.35
C PHE A 31 10.87 -15.30 0.34
N GLU A 32 10.78 -14.49 -0.71
CA GLU A 32 9.86 -14.67 -1.83
C GLU A 32 10.60 -14.58 -3.17
N GLU A 33 9.94 -15.04 -4.24
CA GLU A 33 10.48 -14.91 -5.59
C GLU A 33 10.56 -13.43 -6.01
N LEU A 34 11.69 -13.05 -6.62
CA LEU A 34 11.90 -11.70 -7.12
C LEU A 34 10.97 -11.44 -8.32
N LEU A 35 10.12 -10.42 -8.21
CA LEU A 35 9.23 -9.96 -9.29
C LEU A 35 9.87 -8.79 -10.03
N GLU A 36 10.31 -9.01 -11.28
CA GLU A 36 10.84 -7.96 -12.14
C GLU A 36 10.45 -8.16 -13.62
N PRO A 37 10.13 -7.08 -14.36
CA PRO A 37 9.97 -5.70 -13.89
C PRO A 37 8.66 -5.49 -13.11
N ILE A 38 8.61 -4.47 -12.26
CA ILE A 38 7.37 -3.96 -11.65
C ILE A 38 6.96 -2.70 -12.42
N ASP A 39 5.74 -2.68 -12.95
CA ASP A 39 5.22 -1.54 -13.70
C ASP A 39 4.83 -0.40 -12.73
N TYR A 40 4.13 -0.77 -11.65
CA TYR A 40 3.75 0.13 -10.56
C TYR A 40 3.32 -0.65 -9.31
N GLU A 41 3.26 0.05 -8.19
CA GLU A 41 2.75 -0.43 -6.91
C GLU A 41 1.41 0.24 -6.62
N LEU A 42 0.49 -0.49 -5.99
CA LEU A 42 -0.80 0.01 -5.53
C LEU A 42 -0.84 -0.06 -4.01
N GLN A 43 -1.40 0.98 -3.39
CA GLN A 43 -1.65 1.02 -1.95
C GLN A 43 -3.10 1.41 -1.72
N PHE A 44 -3.93 0.42 -1.39
CA PHE A 44 -5.34 0.61 -1.08
C PHE A 44 -5.50 0.96 0.39
N PHE A 45 -6.15 2.08 0.70
CA PHE A 45 -6.51 2.46 2.07
C PHE A 45 -7.94 2.00 2.34
N LEU A 46 -8.07 0.97 3.18
CA LEU A 46 -9.35 0.33 3.50
C LEU A 46 -9.80 0.60 4.93
N PHE A 47 -11.11 0.75 5.08
CA PHE A 47 -11.80 0.87 6.36
C PHE A 47 -12.99 -0.08 6.34
N ASN A 48 -13.00 -1.06 7.25
CA ASN A 48 -14.01 -2.14 7.29
C ASN A 48 -14.19 -2.82 5.92
N GLY A 49 -13.08 -3.08 5.22
CA GLY A 49 -13.07 -3.70 3.89
C GLY A 49 -13.43 -2.78 2.72
N GLN A 50 -13.81 -1.53 2.96
CA GLN A 50 -14.11 -0.57 1.90
C GLN A 50 -12.89 0.28 1.56
N CYS A 51 -12.48 0.30 0.30
CA CYS A 51 -11.40 1.17 -0.18
C CYS A 51 -11.92 2.60 -0.37
N HIS A 52 -11.20 3.58 0.18
CA HIS A 52 -11.56 5.00 0.09
C HIS A 52 -10.53 5.85 -0.65
N LEU A 53 -9.29 5.38 -0.73
CA LEU A 53 -8.21 6.05 -1.44
C LEU A 53 -7.20 5.01 -1.94
N THR A 54 -6.68 5.22 -3.14
CA THR A 54 -5.58 4.42 -3.69
C THR A 54 -4.42 5.30 -4.06
N THR A 55 -3.21 4.96 -3.60
CA THR A 55 -1.97 5.52 -4.13
C THR A 55 -1.40 4.57 -5.19
N VAL A 56 -1.02 5.11 -6.35
CA VAL A 56 -0.27 4.39 -7.39
C VAL A 56 1.16 4.92 -7.37
N LEU A 57 2.15 4.05 -7.19
CA LEU A 57 3.56 4.42 -7.12
C LEU A 57 4.30 3.88 -8.35
N TYR A 58 4.98 4.78 -9.05
CA TYR A 58 5.87 4.46 -10.16
C TYR A 58 7.31 4.66 -9.70
N ARG A 59 8.02 3.55 -9.51
CA ARG A 59 9.38 3.55 -8.99
C ARG A 59 10.29 2.78 -9.94
N PRO A 60 11.28 3.42 -10.57
CA PRO A 60 12.29 2.69 -11.33
C PRO A 60 13.07 1.76 -10.39
N PHE A 61 13.64 0.69 -10.95
CA PHE A 61 14.42 -0.31 -10.22
C PHE A 61 15.53 0.28 -9.32
N HIS A 62 16.20 1.36 -9.76
CA HIS A 62 17.23 2.02 -8.96
C HIS A 62 16.71 3.08 -7.98
N HIS A 63 15.38 3.21 -7.84
CA HIS A 63 14.69 4.12 -6.93
C HIS A 63 15.14 5.58 -7.01
N LYS A 64 15.69 5.99 -8.16
CA LYS A 64 16.26 7.33 -8.40
C LYS A 64 15.19 8.42 -8.47
N SER A 65 13.94 8.04 -8.73
CA SER A 65 12.79 8.93 -8.77
C SER A 65 11.55 8.19 -8.27
N LEU A 66 10.56 8.94 -7.77
CA LEU A 66 9.24 8.45 -7.45
C LEU A 66 8.23 9.35 -8.14
N SER A 67 7.36 8.76 -8.95
CA SER A 67 6.13 9.41 -9.39
C SER A 67 4.95 8.72 -8.74
N PHE A 68 3.88 9.45 -8.46
CA PHE A 68 2.70 8.85 -7.87
C PHE A 68 1.42 9.52 -8.32
N ARG A 69 0.32 8.80 -8.13
CA ARG A 69 -1.05 9.28 -8.35
C ARG A 69 -1.91 8.89 -7.17
N LEU A 70 -2.97 9.66 -6.98
CA LEU A 70 -4.01 9.38 -6.00
C LEU A 70 -5.33 9.19 -6.76
N TYR A 71 -6.10 8.21 -6.34
CA TYR A 71 -7.43 7.93 -6.85
C TYR A 71 -8.41 7.78 -5.67
N ASP A 72 -9.63 8.26 -5.86
CA ASP A 72 -10.73 8.03 -4.91
C ASP A 72 -11.33 6.62 -5.07
N ALA A 73 -12.40 6.34 -4.33
CA ALA A 73 -13.09 5.05 -4.35
C ALA A 73 -13.71 4.71 -5.72
N ASP A 74 -14.04 5.71 -6.54
CA ASP A 74 -14.64 5.55 -7.87
C ASP A 74 -13.58 5.62 -8.98
N TRP A 75 -12.30 5.54 -8.62
CA TRP A 75 -11.15 5.66 -9.51
C TRP A 75 -11.07 7.00 -10.25
N ASN A 76 -11.58 8.09 -9.65
CA ASN A 76 -11.33 9.43 -10.15
C ASN A 76 -9.97 9.93 -9.64
N ARG A 77 -9.19 10.52 -10.54
CA ARG A 77 -7.88 11.07 -10.21
C ARG A 77 -8.00 12.25 -9.25
N MET A 78 -7.23 12.21 -8.17
CA MET A 78 -7.18 13.24 -7.14
C MET A 78 -5.89 14.05 -7.24
N GLU A 79 -5.96 15.32 -6.82
CA GLU A 79 -4.78 16.16 -6.71
C GLU A 79 -3.86 15.66 -5.59
N PRO A 80 -2.53 15.56 -5.81
CA PRO A 80 -1.57 15.23 -4.76
C PRO A 80 -1.72 16.12 -3.52
N GLY A 81 -1.70 15.53 -2.33
CA GLY A 81 -1.66 16.28 -1.07
C GLY A 81 -0.29 16.95 -0.92
N GLU A 82 -0.20 18.25 -1.19
CA GLU A 82 0.99 19.13 -1.08
C GLU A 82 2.36 18.41 -1.04
N PRO A 83 3.10 18.31 -2.16
CA PRO A 83 4.41 17.68 -2.20
C PRO A 83 5.45 18.62 -1.60
N LYS A 84 5.53 18.71 -0.26
CA LYS A 84 6.57 19.52 0.39
C LYS A 84 7.95 18.86 0.39
N SER A 85 8.10 17.62 -0.04
CA SER A 85 9.35 16.87 0.17
C SER A 85 9.85 15.95 -0.95
N LEU A 86 9.14 15.78 -2.07
CA LEU A 86 9.59 14.89 -3.15
C LEU A 86 9.56 15.59 -4.51
N PRO A 87 10.65 15.54 -5.30
CA PRO A 87 10.61 16.00 -6.68
C PRO A 87 9.67 15.08 -7.47
N ILE A 88 8.45 15.56 -7.73
CA ILE A 88 7.50 14.88 -8.59
C ILE A 88 8.06 14.91 -10.01
N HIS A 89 8.49 13.76 -10.51
CA HIS A 89 8.68 13.57 -11.93
C HIS A 89 7.33 13.13 -12.52
N ASN A 90 6.61 14.06 -13.14
CA ASN A 90 5.47 13.71 -13.98
C ASN A 90 6.04 12.99 -15.21
N THR A 91 6.06 11.66 -15.17
CA THR A 91 6.23 10.87 -16.38
C THR A 91 4.86 10.76 -17.05
N ASP A 92 4.77 11.16 -18.33
CA ASP A 92 3.63 11.01 -19.24
C ASP A 92 3.29 9.52 -19.53
N ALA A 93 3.35 8.66 -18.53
CA ALA A 93 2.63 7.39 -18.59
C ALA A 93 1.13 7.76 -18.68
N GLY A 94 0.36 7.16 -19.57
CA GLY A 94 -1.08 7.40 -19.66
C GLY A 94 -1.82 7.13 -18.33
N GLU A 95 -3.15 7.29 -18.31
CA GLU A 95 -3.96 6.96 -17.12
C GLU A 95 -3.74 5.53 -16.64
N THR A 96 -3.72 5.33 -15.32
CA THR A 96 -3.59 4.00 -14.72
C THR A 96 -4.95 3.29 -14.84
N PRO A 97 -5.01 2.07 -15.39
CA PRO A 97 -6.27 1.34 -15.46
C PRO A 97 -6.79 1.03 -14.05
N CYS A 98 -8.10 1.10 -13.87
CA CYS A 98 -8.75 0.65 -12.64
C CYS A 98 -8.48 -0.85 -12.43
N PRO A 99 -8.15 -1.29 -11.20
CA PRO A 99 -8.06 -2.70 -10.87
C PRO A 99 -9.37 -3.44 -11.17
N PRO A 100 -9.33 -4.73 -11.53
CA PRO A 100 -10.54 -5.53 -11.71
C PRO A 100 -11.39 -5.56 -10.43
N ASP A 101 -12.72 -5.55 -10.58
CA ASP A 101 -13.67 -5.61 -9.46
C ASP A 101 -13.37 -6.76 -8.48
N GLU A 102 -12.89 -7.90 -8.99
CA GLU A 102 -12.49 -9.06 -8.19
C GLU A 102 -11.44 -8.74 -7.11
N ILE A 103 -10.55 -7.78 -7.36
CA ILE A 103 -9.56 -7.32 -6.37
C ILE A 103 -10.28 -6.62 -5.22
N PHE A 104 -11.19 -5.69 -5.53
CA PHE A 104 -11.95 -4.96 -4.51
C PHE A 104 -12.88 -5.88 -3.72
N GLU A 105 -13.54 -6.85 -4.36
CA GLU A 105 -14.37 -7.84 -3.68
C GLU A 105 -13.56 -8.69 -2.69
N LYS A 106 -12.38 -9.18 -3.11
CA LYS A 106 -11.49 -9.95 -2.22
C LYS A 106 -11.00 -9.12 -1.04
N LEU A 107 -10.61 -7.87 -1.28
CA LEU A 107 -10.17 -6.97 -0.20
C LEU A 107 -11.32 -6.66 0.76
N ARG A 108 -12.54 -6.50 0.25
CA ARG A 108 -13.73 -6.31 1.09
C ARG A 108 -13.95 -7.51 2.00
N GLU A 109 -13.88 -8.72 1.47
CA GLU A 109 -14.02 -9.93 2.26
C GLU A 109 -12.90 -10.08 3.30
N LEU A 110 -11.64 -9.94 2.87
CA LEU A 110 -10.46 -10.14 3.73
C LEU A 110 -10.34 -9.08 4.84
N CYS A 111 -10.81 -7.87 4.61
CA CYS A 111 -10.61 -6.73 5.52
C CYS A 111 -11.90 -6.22 6.17
N ARG A 112 -13.04 -6.90 5.99
CA ARG A 112 -14.37 -6.45 6.47
C ARG A 112 -14.42 -6.07 7.96
N ASP A 113 -13.70 -6.81 8.81
CA ASP A 113 -13.73 -6.66 10.27
C ASP A 113 -12.49 -5.88 10.78
N ILE A 114 -11.76 -5.22 9.87
CA ILE A 114 -10.56 -4.44 10.17
C ILE A 114 -10.88 -2.95 10.04
N GLY A 115 -10.89 -2.23 11.16
CA GLY A 115 -11.28 -0.81 11.20
C GLY A 115 -10.46 0.09 10.27
N HIS A 116 -9.16 -0.18 10.12
CA HIS A 116 -8.30 0.43 9.12
C HIS A 116 -7.16 -0.52 8.74
N VAL A 117 -6.89 -0.66 7.44
CA VAL A 117 -5.67 -1.31 6.93
C VAL A 117 -5.32 -0.77 5.55
N ARG A 118 -4.03 -0.57 5.31
CA ARG A 118 -3.51 -0.34 3.97
C ARG A 118 -3.04 -1.67 3.38
N VAL A 119 -3.40 -1.95 2.14
CA VAL A 119 -3.01 -3.18 1.43
C VAL A 119 -2.23 -2.84 0.18
N ASP A 120 -1.05 -3.43 0.06
CA ASP A 120 -0.09 -3.10 -0.98
C ASP A 120 -0.01 -4.23 -2.01
N PHE A 121 0.01 -3.87 -3.29
CA PHE A 121 0.20 -4.79 -4.42
C PHE A 121 1.30 -4.31 -5.34
N TYR A 122 2.05 -5.25 -5.90
CA TYR A 122 2.86 -5.03 -7.09
C TYR A 122 2.05 -5.38 -8.34
N VAL A 123 2.19 -4.58 -9.41
CA VAL A 123 1.58 -4.88 -10.71
C VAL A 123 2.67 -5.03 -11.76
N THR A 124 2.63 -6.14 -12.48
CA THR A 124 3.51 -6.40 -13.63
C THR A 124 2.72 -7.10 -14.73
N ASN A 125 2.80 -6.55 -15.95
CA ASN A 125 2.06 -7.05 -17.12
C ASN A 125 0.55 -7.24 -16.85
N GLY A 126 -0.04 -6.32 -16.08
CA GLY A 126 -1.46 -6.36 -15.70
C GLY A 126 -1.82 -7.43 -14.65
N VAL A 127 -0.83 -8.15 -14.10
CA VAL A 127 -1.04 -9.16 -13.05
C VAL A 127 -0.76 -8.52 -11.69
N PHE A 128 -1.65 -8.76 -10.73
CA PHE A 128 -1.62 -8.19 -9.38
C PHE A 128 -1.01 -9.19 -8.40
N TYR A 129 0.03 -8.77 -7.67
CA TYR A 129 0.72 -9.56 -6.67
C TYR A 129 0.58 -8.87 -5.32
N PHE A 130 -0.11 -9.51 -4.37
CA PHE A 130 -0.12 -9.05 -2.98
C PHE A 130 1.32 -8.94 -2.44
N SER A 131 1.59 -7.83 -1.75
CA SER A 131 2.86 -7.53 -1.09
C SER A 131 2.69 -7.55 0.43
N GLU A 132 1.91 -6.62 1.01
CA GLU A 132 1.78 -6.51 2.46
C GLU A 132 0.44 -5.95 2.97
N PHE A 133 0.17 -6.24 4.25
CA PHE A 133 -0.81 -5.53 5.07
C PHE A 133 -0.07 -4.55 5.99
N THR A 134 -0.48 -3.28 5.98
CA THR A 134 0.05 -2.22 6.85
C THR A 134 -1.06 -1.65 7.72
N PHE A 135 -1.03 -1.95 9.02
CA PHE A 135 -2.04 -1.45 9.98
C PHE A 135 -1.76 -0.03 10.48
N THR A 136 -0.49 0.36 10.52
CA THR A 136 -0.05 1.68 11.01
C THR A 136 0.99 2.27 10.07
N HIS A 137 0.53 3.00 9.05
CA HIS A 137 1.43 3.68 8.12
C HIS A 137 2.29 4.73 8.85
N ALA A 138 3.61 4.68 8.66
CA ALA A 138 4.58 5.60 9.30
C ALA A 138 4.43 5.74 10.83
N GLY A 139 3.93 4.70 11.51
CA GLY A 139 3.64 4.74 12.95
C GLY A 139 2.57 5.78 13.34
N GLY A 140 1.74 6.21 12.40
CA GLY A 140 0.71 7.24 12.60
C GLY A 140 1.26 8.67 12.74
N LYS A 141 2.53 8.90 12.41
CA LYS A 141 3.21 10.18 12.70
C LYS A 141 3.24 11.18 11.54
N THR A 142 3.00 10.72 10.31
CA THR A 142 3.06 11.59 9.13
C THR A 142 2.07 11.15 8.06
N PRO A 143 1.34 12.10 7.44
CA PRO A 143 0.37 11.81 6.40
C PRO A 143 1.05 11.45 5.06
N GLY A 144 2.37 11.51 4.94
CA GLY A 144 3.10 11.05 3.76
C GLY A 144 2.55 11.61 2.44
N LEU A 145 2.32 10.74 1.46
CA LEU A 145 1.81 11.10 0.12
C LEU A 145 0.32 11.46 0.09
N ILE A 146 -0.45 11.00 1.08
CA ILE A 146 -1.90 11.26 1.17
C ILE A 146 -2.17 12.64 1.78
N GLY A 147 -1.18 13.24 2.45
CA GLY A 147 -1.15 14.66 2.81
C GLY A 147 -2.45 15.16 3.44
N LYS A 148 -3.17 16.04 2.71
CA LYS A 148 -4.42 16.68 3.17
C LYS A 148 -5.60 15.71 3.36
N TYR A 149 -5.55 14.51 2.78
CA TYR A 149 -6.65 13.53 2.83
C TYR A 149 -6.62 12.66 4.09
N ASP A 150 -5.51 12.65 4.85
CA ASP A 150 -5.34 11.81 6.04
C ASP A 150 -6.48 12.02 7.08
N ALA A 151 -6.81 13.29 7.37
CA ALA A 151 -7.88 13.63 8.30
C ALA A 151 -9.30 13.28 7.78
N GLU A 152 -9.48 13.23 6.46
CA GLU A 152 -10.75 12.80 5.85
C GLU A 152 -10.90 11.29 5.95
N LEU A 153 -9.84 10.54 5.63
CA LEU A 153 -9.80 9.09 5.76
C LEU A 153 -10.07 8.63 7.20
N GLY A 154 -9.53 9.34 8.19
CA GLY A 154 -9.78 9.07 9.61
C GLY A 154 -11.26 9.09 10.02
N ARG A 155 -12.15 9.73 9.24
CA ARG A 155 -13.61 9.75 9.52
C ARG A 155 -14.30 8.41 9.26
N PHE A 156 -13.70 7.56 8.43
CA PHE A 156 -14.23 6.22 8.16
C PHE A 156 -13.82 5.21 9.23
N TRP A 157 -12.83 5.55 10.07
CA TRP A 157 -12.40 4.69 11.16
C TRP A 157 -13.42 4.71 12.29
N SER A 158 -14.22 3.66 12.36
CA SER A 158 -15.08 3.35 13.50
C SER A 158 -14.25 2.54 14.50
N ALA A 159 -14.00 3.11 15.68
CA ALA A 159 -13.31 2.46 16.80
C ALA A 159 -14.25 1.55 17.60
#